data_AF-A0A6P0X1P9-F1
#
_entry.id   AF-A0A6P0X1P9-F1
#
_cell.length_a   1.000
_cell.length_b   1.000
_cell.length_c   1.000
_cell.angle_alpha   90.00
_cell.angle_beta   90.00
_cell.angle_gamma   90.00
#
_symmetry.space_group_name_H-M   'P 1'
#
loop_
_entity.id
_entity.type
_entity.pdbx_description
1 polymer ?
#
loop_
_entity_poly.entity_id
_entity_poly.type
_entity_poly.pdbx_seq_one_letter_code
_entity_poly.pdbx_strand_id
1 'polypeptide(L)'
;MEFSVAALLANFTDDKLVAPKVLEKKLDYQDEKSIQKLQIALDALEKVGVLVKDRGRYRRVHEEDVVEAKLRCSSKGFCFAIQELEGADDIYIRESHLSTAWNGDHVLVKITKEGSRRRSPEGQVQLILERVNPSVLARVRQAENGYRAVPLDDRLLFELNLQANGIPLEEAVEHLVHVEVVRYPLGQNPPLGQVARILGSDAEDAADTDIVCCKHDLRTNFPDEVLLAVDGLPKQVRKTDLKKRLDLRDLLTVTVEGDSQNYQNPVVGNAFTLKNLEEGQWQLGVHITDVA
;
A
#
# COMPACT_ATOMS: atom_id res chain seq x y z
N MET A 1 -4.21 1.45 -9.66
CA MET A 1 -5.27 2.48 -9.59
C MET A 1 -4.95 3.32 -8.37
N GLU A 2 -5.11 4.64 -8.43
CA GLU A 2 -4.86 5.52 -7.27
C GLU A 2 -5.96 5.43 -6.21
N PHE A 3 -7.01 4.64 -6.45
CA PHE A 3 -8.09 4.38 -5.52
C PHE A 3 -8.44 2.89 -5.49
N SER A 4 -8.89 2.41 -4.32
CA SER A 4 -9.51 1.10 -4.17
C SER A 4 -10.97 1.17 -4.57
N VAL A 5 -11.54 0.05 -5.02
CA VAL A 5 -12.98 -0.04 -5.30
C VAL A 5 -13.79 0.23 -4.03
N ALA A 6 -13.29 -0.17 -2.86
CA ALA A 6 -13.85 0.19 -1.55
C ALA A 6 -14.00 1.71 -1.38
N ALA A 7 -12.94 2.48 -1.65
CA ALA A 7 -12.97 3.94 -1.54
C ALA A 7 -13.97 4.59 -2.52
N LEU A 8 -14.09 4.04 -3.73
CA LEU A 8 -15.11 4.50 -4.68
C LEU A 8 -16.53 4.20 -4.17
N LEU A 9 -16.79 2.97 -3.68
CA LEU A 9 -18.10 2.56 -3.20
C LEU A 9 -18.54 3.31 -1.94
N ALA A 10 -17.61 3.72 -1.08
CA ALA A 10 -17.90 4.55 0.10
C ALA A 10 -18.53 5.91 -0.24
N ASN A 11 -18.44 6.37 -1.49
CA ASN A 11 -19.06 7.62 -1.93
C ASN A 11 -20.55 7.50 -2.30
N PHE A 12 -21.09 6.27 -2.33
CA PHE A 12 -22.50 6.01 -2.58
C PHE A 12 -23.22 5.74 -1.26
N THR A 13 -24.09 6.67 -0.86
CA THR A 13 -25.03 6.44 0.24
C THR A 13 -26.26 5.71 -0.27
N ASP A 14 -26.88 4.92 0.60
CA ASP A 14 -28.11 4.17 0.29
C ASP A 14 -29.16 5.08 -0.38
N ASP A 15 -29.74 4.54 -1.47
CA ASP A 15 -30.83 5.12 -2.26
C ASP A 15 -30.58 6.43 -3.02
N LYS A 16 -29.38 7.01 -2.98
CA LYS A 16 -29.08 8.26 -3.73
C LYS A 16 -28.32 8.01 -5.04
N LEU A 17 -28.82 8.63 -6.11
CA LEU A 17 -28.12 8.72 -7.38
C LEU A 17 -26.99 9.76 -7.31
N VAL A 18 -25.76 9.32 -7.54
CA VAL A 18 -24.56 10.15 -7.57
C VAL A 18 -24.10 10.35 -9.02
N ALA A 19 -23.86 11.60 -9.41
CA ALA A 19 -23.33 11.93 -10.72
C ALA A 19 -21.80 11.77 -10.76
N PRO A 20 -21.20 11.32 -11.88
CA PRO A 20 -19.74 11.20 -12.03
C PRO A 20 -18.97 12.47 -11.65
N LYS A 21 -19.46 13.65 -12.06
CA LYS A 21 -18.87 14.96 -11.70
C LYS A 21 -18.73 15.21 -10.19
N VAL A 22 -19.62 14.63 -9.38
CA VAL A 22 -19.52 14.75 -7.91
C VAL A 22 -18.38 13.89 -7.39
N LEU A 23 -18.19 12.71 -7.97
CA LEU A 23 -17.10 11.79 -7.62
C LEU A 23 -15.75 12.36 -8.07
N GLU A 24 -15.67 12.91 -9.29
CA GLU A 24 -14.49 13.61 -9.81
C GLU A 24 -13.99 14.68 -8.81
N LYS A 25 -14.91 15.53 -8.34
CA LYS A 25 -14.57 16.59 -7.37
C LYS A 25 -14.18 16.05 -5.99
N LYS A 26 -14.84 14.99 -5.51
CA LYS A 26 -14.55 14.40 -4.19
C LYS A 26 -13.23 13.65 -4.15
N LEU A 27 -12.85 13.02 -5.27
CA LEU A 27 -11.62 12.26 -5.42
C LEU A 27 -10.46 13.12 -5.96
N ASP A 28 -10.69 14.42 -6.15
CA ASP A 28 -9.74 15.41 -6.69
C ASP A 28 -9.14 15.01 -8.06
N TYR A 29 -9.96 14.42 -8.94
CA TYR A 29 -9.54 14.07 -10.28
C TYR A 29 -9.77 15.23 -11.25
N GLN A 30 -8.65 15.80 -11.71
CA GLN A 30 -8.64 16.97 -12.59
C GLN A 30 -8.11 16.62 -14.00
N ASP A 31 -7.32 15.56 -14.13
CA ASP A 31 -6.75 15.14 -15.40
C ASP A 31 -7.67 14.21 -16.20
N GLU A 32 -7.59 14.31 -17.53
CA GLU A 32 -8.43 13.56 -18.47
C GLU A 32 -8.28 12.04 -18.32
N LYS A 33 -7.08 11.55 -17.98
CA LYS A 33 -6.81 10.11 -17.82
C LYS A 33 -7.49 9.56 -16.57
N SER A 34 -7.45 10.28 -15.46
CA SER A 34 -8.12 9.88 -14.20
C SER A 34 -9.64 9.89 -14.33
N ILE A 35 -10.19 10.89 -15.02
CA ILE A 35 -11.63 10.94 -15.34
C ILE A 35 -12.03 9.74 -16.20
N GLN A 36 -11.24 9.41 -17.23
CA GLN A 36 -11.50 8.24 -18.06
C GLN A 36 -11.44 6.93 -17.26
N LYS A 37 -10.44 6.77 -16.38
CA LYS A 37 -10.32 5.60 -15.50
C LYS A 37 -11.51 5.47 -14.55
N LEU A 38 -11.98 6.57 -13.97
CA LEU A 38 -13.15 6.60 -13.11
C LEU A 38 -14.39 6.15 -13.88
N GLN A 39 -14.61 6.66 -15.08
CA GLN A 39 -15.75 6.27 -15.92
C GLN A 39 -15.70 4.78 -16.27
N ILE A 40 -14.54 4.24 -16.63
CA ILE A 40 -14.34 2.80 -16.87
C ILE A 40 -14.68 1.99 -15.61
N ALA A 41 -14.24 2.44 -14.43
CA ALA A 41 -14.54 1.75 -13.17
C ALA A 41 -16.04 1.74 -12.86
N LEU A 42 -16.74 2.86 -13.05
CA LEU A 42 -18.19 2.95 -12.85
C LEU A 42 -18.96 2.03 -13.80
N ASP A 43 -18.60 2.02 -15.08
CA ASP A 43 -19.24 1.14 -16.08
C ASP A 43 -18.93 -0.34 -15.82
N ALA A 44 -17.74 -0.66 -15.29
CA ALA A 44 -17.41 -2.02 -14.88
C ALA A 44 -18.23 -2.47 -13.67
N LEU A 45 -18.38 -1.62 -12.65
CA LEU A 45 -19.18 -1.92 -11.46
C LEU A 45 -20.68 -2.04 -11.79
N GLU A 46 -21.17 -1.28 -12.78
CA GLU A 46 -22.52 -1.44 -13.31
C GLU A 46 -22.70 -2.82 -13.97
N LYS A 47 -21.75 -3.24 -14.80
CA LYS A 47 -21.80 -4.56 -15.46
C LYS A 47 -21.74 -5.73 -14.48
N VAL A 48 -21.04 -5.57 -13.35
CA VAL A 48 -20.95 -6.59 -12.29
C VAL A 48 -22.21 -6.59 -11.40
N GLY A 49 -23.07 -5.57 -11.50
CA GLY A 49 -24.32 -5.47 -10.74
C GLY A 49 -24.20 -4.76 -9.39
N VAL A 50 -23.01 -4.27 -9.03
CA VAL A 50 -22.79 -3.54 -7.77
C VAL A 50 -23.32 -2.11 -7.84
N LEU A 51 -23.32 -1.53 -9.04
CA LEU A 51 -23.95 -0.24 -9.32
C LEU A 51 -25.11 -0.39 -10.31
N VAL A 52 -26.07 0.53 -10.24
CA VAL A 52 -27.10 0.71 -11.28
C VAL A 52 -27.04 2.14 -11.79
N LYS A 53 -27.09 2.30 -13.11
CA LYS A 53 -27.12 3.60 -13.78
C LYS A 53 -28.55 4.00 -14.12
N ASP A 54 -28.95 5.19 -13.67
CA ASP A 54 -30.21 5.84 -14.04
C ASP A 54 -29.96 7.29 -14.45
N ARG A 55 -30.37 7.64 -15.68
CA ARG A 55 -30.20 8.97 -16.28
C ARG A 55 -28.77 9.53 -16.14
N GLY A 56 -27.76 8.68 -16.35
CA GLY A 56 -26.34 9.06 -16.28
C GLY A 56 -25.78 9.24 -14.86
N ARG A 57 -26.52 8.82 -13.83
CA ARG A 57 -26.09 8.80 -12.42
C ARG A 57 -26.08 7.37 -11.92
N TYR A 58 -25.25 7.08 -10.91
CA TYR A 58 -25.04 5.74 -10.39
C TYR A 58 -25.54 5.64 -8.94
N ARG A 59 -26.06 4.49 -8.55
CA ARG A 59 -26.36 4.14 -7.15
C ARG A 59 -25.82 2.77 -6.82
N ARG A 60 -25.41 2.54 -5.57
CA ARG A 60 -25.01 1.22 -5.08
C ARG A 60 -26.24 0.34 -4.88
N VAL A 61 -26.07 -0.95 -5.18
CA VAL A 61 -27.05 -2.00 -4.91
C VAL A 61 -26.47 -2.93 -3.85
N HIS A 62 -27.28 -3.24 -2.86
CA HIS A 62 -26.95 -4.23 -1.83
C HIS A 62 -27.81 -5.47 -2.07
N GLU A 63 -27.16 -6.63 -2.14
CA GLU A 63 -27.81 -7.95 -2.21
C GLU A 63 -27.68 -8.62 -0.84
N GLU A 64 -28.75 -9.25 -0.34
CA GLU A 64 -28.75 -9.90 0.99
C GLU A 64 -27.77 -11.07 1.08
N ASP A 65 -27.49 -11.75 -0.05
CA ASP A 65 -26.57 -12.89 -0.13
C ASP A 65 -25.13 -12.50 -0.45
N VAL A 66 -24.80 -11.20 -0.43
CA VAL A 66 -23.45 -10.68 -0.70
C VAL A 66 -22.91 -9.97 0.52
N VAL A 67 -21.74 -10.42 0.99
CA VAL A 67 -21.09 -9.89 2.20
C VAL A 67 -19.68 -9.38 1.92
N GLU A 68 -19.26 -8.35 2.65
CA GLU A 68 -17.88 -7.88 2.69
C GLU A 68 -17.05 -8.76 3.63
N ALA A 69 -15.88 -9.19 3.16
CA ALA A 69 -15.01 -10.08 3.92
C ALA A 69 -13.55 -9.96 3.51
N LYS A 70 -12.65 -10.29 4.44
CA LYS A 70 -11.21 -10.41 4.19
C LYS A 70 -10.84 -11.85 3.88
N LEU A 71 -10.08 -12.06 2.81
CA LEU A 71 -9.61 -13.40 2.45
C LEU A 71 -8.45 -13.86 3.32
N ARG A 72 -8.56 -15.09 3.82
CA ARG A 72 -7.47 -15.85 4.41
C ARG A 72 -7.29 -17.15 3.63
N CYS A 73 -6.24 -17.20 2.82
CA CYS A 73 -5.97 -18.33 1.96
C CYS A 73 -5.07 -19.37 2.62
N SER A 74 -5.24 -20.62 2.19
CA SER A 74 -4.39 -21.74 2.52
C SER A 74 -3.45 -22.05 1.35
N SER A 75 -2.30 -22.64 1.63
CA SER A 75 -1.37 -23.14 0.61
C SER A 75 -1.92 -24.29 -0.23
N LYS A 76 -3.10 -24.82 0.12
CA LYS A 76 -3.86 -25.79 -0.68
C LYS A 76 -4.81 -25.14 -1.71
N GLY A 77 -4.85 -23.81 -1.80
CA GLY A 77 -5.60 -23.05 -2.82
C GLY A 77 -7.03 -22.67 -2.45
N PHE A 78 -7.60 -23.20 -1.38
CA PHE A 78 -8.87 -22.70 -0.84
C PHE A 78 -8.63 -21.52 0.12
N CYS A 79 -9.65 -20.68 0.30
CA CYS A 79 -9.62 -19.58 1.24
C CYS A 79 -10.87 -19.58 2.13
N PHE A 80 -10.75 -18.98 3.31
CA PHE A 80 -11.88 -18.57 4.12
C PHE A 80 -12.05 -17.05 3.99
N ALA A 81 -13.27 -16.61 3.73
CA ALA A 81 -13.66 -15.22 3.78
C ALA A 81 -14.17 -14.90 5.20
N ILE A 82 -13.39 -14.09 5.91
CA ILE A 82 -13.65 -13.68 7.28
C ILE A 82 -14.50 -12.41 7.22
N GLN A 83 -15.73 -12.51 7.71
CA GLN A 83 -16.68 -11.40 7.73
C GLN A 83 -16.32 -10.40 8.84
N GLU A 84 -16.69 -9.13 8.66
CA GLU A 84 -16.48 -8.10 9.69
C GLU A 84 -17.42 -8.26 10.90
N LEU A 85 -18.60 -8.85 10.69
CA LEU A 85 -19.59 -9.05 11.74
C LEU A 85 -19.09 -10.06 12.77
N GLU A 86 -18.96 -9.60 14.03
CA GLU A 86 -18.48 -10.44 15.13
C GLU A 86 -19.41 -11.63 15.36
N GLY A 87 -18.83 -12.84 15.38
CA GLY A 87 -19.57 -14.09 15.56
C GLY A 87 -20.23 -14.66 14.29
N ALA A 88 -20.06 -14.02 13.13
CA ALA A 88 -20.48 -14.60 11.87
C ALA A 88 -19.55 -15.77 11.45
N ASP A 89 -20.12 -16.77 10.79
CA ASP A 89 -19.35 -17.92 10.31
C ASP A 89 -18.43 -17.53 9.14
N ASP A 90 -17.18 -18.01 9.16
CA ASP A 90 -16.27 -17.88 8.02
C ASP A 90 -16.85 -18.59 6.78
N ILE A 91 -16.77 -17.95 5.61
CA ILE A 91 -17.28 -18.52 4.36
C ILE A 91 -16.15 -19.26 3.64
N TYR A 92 -16.36 -20.55 3.37
CA TYR A 92 -15.43 -21.35 2.59
C TYR A 92 -15.50 -21.00 1.10
N ILE A 93 -14.36 -20.71 0.50
CA ILE A 93 -14.22 -20.42 -0.93
C ILE A 93 -13.20 -21.38 -1.53
N ARG A 94 -13.66 -22.18 -2.50
CA ARG A 94 -12.80 -23.06 -3.30
C ARG A 94 -11.95 -22.26 -4.28
N GLU A 95 -10.81 -22.80 -4.68
CA GLU A 95 -9.85 -22.15 -5.59
C GLU A 95 -10.51 -21.61 -6.87
N SER A 96 -11.34 -22.42 -7.53
CA SER A 96 -12.05 -22.03 -8.75
C SER A 96 -13.05 -20.88 -8.59
N HIS A 97 -13.35 -20.49 -7.36
CA HIS A 97 -14.28 -19.42 -6.99
C HIS A 97 -13.58 -18.16 -6.46
N LEU A 98 -12.25 -18.13 -6.42
CA LEU A 98 -11.49 -16.95 -5.99
C LEU A 98 -11.38 -15.88 -7.07
N SER A 99 -11.72 -16.21 -8.32
CA SER A 99 -11.48 -15.35 -9.47
C SER A 99 -9.98 -15.00 -9.58
N THR A 100 -9.60 -13.78 -9.22
CA THR A 100 -8.20 -13.31 -9.20
C THR A 100 -7.78 -12.77 -7.83
N ALA A 101 -8.54 -13.08 -6.78
CA ALA A 101 -8.30 -12.59 -5.43
C ALA A 101 -7.09 -13.29 -4.79
N TRP A 102 -6.31 -12.53 -4.03
CA TRP A 102 -5.13 -13.02 -3.32
C TRP A 102 -5.37 -13.10 -1.82
N ASN A 103 -4.48 -13.79 -1.12
CA ASN A 103 -4.49 -13.83 0.34
C ASN A 103 -4.44 -12.41 0.93
N GLY A 104 -5.35 -12.10 1.85
CA GLY A 104 -5.40 -10.81 2.52
C GLY A 104 -6.28 -9.76 1.82
N ASP A 105 -6.66 -9.95 0.55
CA ASP A 105 -7.52 -9.02 -0.17
C ASP A 105 -8.88 -8.84 0.52
N HIS A 106 -9.43 -7.63 0.41
CA HIS A 106 -10.80 -7.32 0.82
C HIS A 106 -11.74 -7.52 -0.36
N VAL A 107 -12.83 -8.28 -0.18
CA VAL A 107 -13.68 -8.76 -1.27
C VAL A 107 -15.16 -8.72 -0.92
N LEU A 108 -16.01 -8.65 -1.96
CA LEU A 108 -17.42 -9.03 -1.89
C LEU A 108 -17.55 -10.52 -2.22
N VAL A 109 -18.22 -11.25 -1.34
CA VAL A 109 -18.47 -12.68 -1.47
C VAL A 109 -19.95 -12.94 -1.59
N LYS A 110 -20.36 -13.59 -2.67
CA LYS A 110 -21.73 -14.08 -2.84
C LYS A 110 -21.85 -15.47 -2.22
N ILE A 111 -22.74 -15.64 -1.27
CA ILE A 111 -23.02 -16.92 -0.62
C ILE A 111 -23.75 -17.82 -1.62
N THR A 112 -23.18 -18.99 -1.91
CA THR A 112 -23.71 -19.96 -2.88
C THR A 112 -24.42 -21.13 -2.21
N LYS A 113 -24.03 -21.45 -0.97
CA LYS A 113 -24.68 -22.45 -0.13
C LYS A 113 -24.64 -21.98 1.32
N GLU A 114 -25.76 -22.11 1.99
CA GLU A 114 -25.82 -21.83 3.42
C GLU A 114 -25.02 -22.85 4.23
N GLY A 115 -24.54 -22.38 5.37
CA GLY A 115 -23.89 -23.22 6.37
C GLY A 115 -24.86 -24.23 6.95
N SER A 116 -24.31 -25.28 7.53
CA SER A 116 -25.05 -26.21 8.39
C SER A 116 -24.37 -26.28 9.74
N ARG A 117 -24.99 -26.90 10.75
CA ARG A 117 -24.45 -27.04 12.11
C ARG A 117 -23.00 -27.60 12.19
N ARG A 118 -22.50 -28.23 11.11
CA ARG A 118 -21.14 -28.80 11.02
C ARG A 118 -20.29 -28.28 9.86
N ARG A 119 -20.81 -27.39 9.01
CA ARG A 119 -20.09 -26.88 7.85
C ARG A 119 -20.32 -25.40 7.70
N SER A 120 -19.22 -24.67 7.53
CA SER A 120 -19.23 -23.29 7.05
C SER A 120 -20.05 -23.13 5.77
N PRO A 121 -20.68 -21.95 5.56
CA PRO A 121 -21.26 -21.59 4.27
C PRO A 121 -20.21 -21.66 3.15
N GLU A 122 -20.64 -21.91 1.91
CA GLU A 122 -19.79 -21.85 0.72
C GLU A 122 -20.09 -20.59 -0.09
N GLY A 123 -19.05 -19.91 -0.59
CA GLY A 123 -19.18 -18.69 -1.36
C GLY A 123 -18.35 -18.65 -2.64
N GLN A 124 -18.49 -17.54 -3.35
CA GLN A 124 -17.62 -17.17 -4.46
C GLN A 124 -17.28 -15.69 -4.40
N VAL A 125 -16.06 -15.33 -4.79
CA VAL A 125 -15.65 -13.93 -4.88
C VAL A 125 -16.36 -13.30 -6.08
N GLN A 126 -17.19 -12.30 -5.81
CA GLN A 126 -17.88 -11.52 -6.84
C GLN A 126 -17.02 -10.34 -7.31
N LEU A 127 -16.35 -9.66 -6.37
CA LEU A 127 -15.56 -8.46 -6.66
C LEU A 127 -14.45 -8.31 -5.63
N ILE A 128 -13.26 -7.88 -6.06
CA ILE A 128 -12.21 -7.44 -5.14
C ILE A 128 -12.38 -5.94 -4.87
N LEU A 129 -12.57 -5.59 -3.60
CA LEU A 129 -12.76 -4.24 -3.11
C LEU A 129 -11.42 -3.52 -2.93
N GLU A 130 -10.45 -4.21 -2.36
CA GLU A 130 -9.13 -3.66 -2.06
C GLU A 130 -8.06 -4.75 -2.14
N ARG A 131 -6.93 -4.40 -2.76
CA ARG A 131 -5.76 -5.27 -2.88
C ARG A 131 -4.77 -4.95 -1.77
N VAL A 132 -4.27 -5.97 -1.09
CA VAL A 132 -3.36 -5.77 0.07
C VAL A 132 -1.89 -5.98 -0.29
N ASN A 133 -1.59 -6.66 -1.40
CA ASN A 133 -0.21 -6.93 -1.82
C ASN A 133 0.15 -6.09 -3.06
N PRO A 134 0.67 -4.86 -2.89
CA PRO A 134 1.23 -4.07 -3.99
C PRO A 134 2.63 -4.56 -4.40
N SER A 135 3.29 -5.32 -3.55
CA SER A 135 4.57 -5.96 -3.81
C SER A 135 4.63 -7.34 -3.14
N VAL A 136 5.56 -8.18 -3.59
CA VAL A 136 5.78 -9.52 -3.05
C VAL A 136 7.27 -9.83 -2.94
N LEU A 137 7.62 -10.60 -1.90
CA LEU A 137 8.92 -11.26 -1.79
C LEU A 137 8.87 -12.54 -2.63
N ALA A 138 9.77 -12.68 -3.59
CA ALA A 138 9.72 -13.76 -4.56
C ALA A 138 11.10 -14.27 -4.95
N ARG A 139 11.17 -15.48 -5.50
CA ARG A 139 12.36 -16.03 -6.16
C ARG A 139 12.20 -15.94 -7.66
N VAL A 140 13.21 -15.41 -8.36
CA VAL A 140 13.17 -15.35 -9.82
C VAL A 140 13.53 -16.70 -10.42
N ARG A 141 12.84 -17.07 -11.50
CA ARG A 141 13.14 -18.24 -12.33
C ARG A 141 13.17 -17.84 -13.79
N GLN A 142 14.03 -18.51 -14.54
CA GLN A 142 14.01 -18.44 -15.99
C GLN A 142 12.86 -19.30 -16.53
N ALA A 143 12.08 -18.74 -17.45
CA ALA A 143 11.00 -19.42 -18.18
C ALA A 143 11.28 -19.39 -19.68
N GLU A 144 10.56 -20.18 -20.47
CA GLU A 144 10.74 -20.23 -21.94
C GLU A 144 10.60 -18.85 -22.61
N ASN A 145 9.73 -17.99 -22.07
CA ASN A 145 9.43 -16.66 -22.60
C ASN A 145 9.78 -15.54 -21.61
N GLY A 146 11.01 -15.54 -21.08
CA GLY A 146 11.54 -14.49 -20.21
C GLY A 146 11.71 -14.95 -18.76
N TYR A 147 11.42 -14.06 -17.81
CA TYR A 147 11.61 -14.32 -16.39
C TYR A 147 10.30 -14.29 -15.63
N ARG A 148 10.20 -15.14 -14.62
CA ARG A 148 9.06 -15.19 -13.71
C ARG A 148 9.52 -15.07 -12.27
N ALA A 149 8.65 -14.56 -11.42
CA ALA A 149 8.88 -14.51 -9.98
C ALA A 149 7.83 -15.38 -9.27
N VAL A 150 8.30 -16.28 -8.41
CA VAL A 150 7.47 -17.16 -7.58
C VAL A 150 7.45 -16.59 -6.15
N PRO A 151 6.29 -16.17 -5.62
CA PRO A 151 6.20 -15.68 -4.25
C PRO A 151 6.73 -16.69 -3.22
N LEU A 152 7.37 -16.21 -2.16
CA LEU A 152 7.79 -17.05 -1.03
C LEU A 152 6.63 -17.42 -0.11
N ASP A 153 5.58 -16.61 -0.08
CA ASP A 153 4.35 -16.92 0.67
C ASP A 153 3.58 -18.02 -0.07
N ASP A 154 3.53 -19.21 0.51
CA ASP A 154 2.89 -20.39 -0.06
C ASP A 154 1.37 -20.28 -0.19
N ARG A 155 0.76 -19.20 0.34
CA ARG A 155 -0.66 -18.86 0.14
C ARG A 155 -0.90 -18.05 -1.13
N LEU A 156 0.15 -17.56 -1.78
CA LEU A 156 0.10 -16.82 -3.05
C LEU A 156 0.45 -17.77 -4.20
N LEU A 157 -0.55 -18.53 -4.65
CA LEU A 157 -0.38 -19.59 -5.66
C LEU A 157 -0.39 -19.06 -7.10
N PHE A 158 0.58 -18.22 -7.44
CA PHE A 158 0.76 -17.71 -8.80
C PHE A 158 2.22 -17.42 -9.11
N GLU A 159 2.53 -17.23 -10.40
CA GLU A 159 3.81 -16.69 -10.84
C GLU A 159 3.57 -15.33 -11.48
N LEU A 160 4.45 -14.35 -11.20
CA LEU A 160 4.44 -13.07 -11.90
C LEU A 160 5.34 -13.15 -13.13
N ASN A 161 4.86 -12.69 -14.28
CA ASN A 161 5.75 -12.36 -15.38
C ASN A 161 6.54 -11.10 -15.02
N LEU A 162 7.85 -11.10 -15.26
CA LEU A 162 8.70 -9.95 -15.00
C LEU A 162 8.89 -9.13 -16.28
N GLN A 163 8.67 -7.82 -16.18
CA GLN A 163 9.06 -6.85 -17.20
C GLN A 163 10.41 -6.22 -16.87
N ALA A 164 11.17 -5.84 -17.89
CA ALA A 164 12.42 -5.13 -17.71
C ALA A 164 12.19 -3.68 -17.24
N ASN A 165 12.98 -3.23 -16.28
CA ASN A 165 12.94 -1.87 -15.72
C ASN A 165 14.34 -1.28 -15.51
N GLY A 166 15.35 -1.81 -16.21
CA GLY A 166 16.76 -1.40 -16.08
C GLY A 166 17.59 -2.26 -15.13
N ILE A 167 16.96 -3.11 -14.32
CA ILE A 167 17.67 -4.15 -13.56
C ILE A 167 17.91 -5.36 -14.50
N PRO A 168 19.16 -5.87 -14.60
CA PRO A 168 19.46 -7.08 -15.37
C PRO A 168 18.80 -8.30 -14.71
N LEU A 169 17.73 -8.81 -15.33
CA LEU A 169 16.94 -9.93 -14.77
C LEU A 169 17.71 -11.25 -14.80
N GLU A 170 18.72 -11.36 -15.66
CA GLU A 170 19.67 -12.47 -15.73
C GLU A 170 20.39 -12.69 -14.39
N GLU A 171 20.81 -11.59 -13.75
CA GLU A 171 21.53 -11.61 -12.47
C GLU A 171 20.61 -11.95 -11.30
N ALA A 172 19.31 -11.71 -11.46
CA ALA A 172 18.31 -12.00 -10.45
C ALA A 172 17.87 -13.47 -10.43
N VAL A 173 18.23 -14.28 -11.43
CA VAL A 173 17.81 -15.69 -11.52
C VAL A 173 18.24 -16.48 -10.28
N GLU A 174 17.31 -17.26 -9.73
CA GLU A 174 17.43 -18.00 -8.46
C GLU A 174 17.63 -17.15 -7.19
N HIS A 175 17.73 -15.82 -7.32
CA HIS A 175 17.85 -14.92 -6.18
C HIS A 175 16.49 -14.56 -5.59
N LEU A 176 16.53 -14.19 -4.31
CA LEU A 176 15.46 -13.54 -3.59
C LEU A 176 15.36 -12.08 -4.03
N VAL A 177 14.16 -11.66 -4.41
CA VAL A 177 13.88 -10.32 -4.94
C VAL A 177 12.63 -9.72 -4.31
N HIS A 178 12.64 -8.41 -4.20
CA HIS A 178 11.43 -7.61 -3.97
C HIS A 178 10.82 -7.27 -5.32
N VAL A 179 9.59 -7.72 -5.56
CA VAL A 179 8.88 -7.51 -6.84
C VAL A 179 7.67 -6.62 -6.60
N GLU A 180 7.62 -5.49 -7.29
CA GLU A 180 6.45 -4.62 -7.34
C GLU A 180 5.43 -5.17 -8.34
N VAL A 181 4.16 -5.17 -7.96
CA VAL A 181 3.05 -5.61 -8.82
C VAL A 181 2.64 -4.46 -9.72
N VAL A 182 3.02 -4.55 -10.99
CA VAL A 182 2.67 -3.56 -12.02
C VAL A 182 1.22 -3.75 -12.47
N ARG A 183 0.78 -5.01 -12.60
CA ARG A 183 -0.59 -5.37 -13.00
C ARG A 183 -1.01 -6.67 -12.33
N TYR A 184 -2.15 -6.64 -11.64
CA TYR A 184 -2.82 -7.82 -11.12
C TYR A 184 -3.31 -8.76 -12.26
N PRO A 185 -3.68 -10.02 -11.95
CA PRO A 185 -4.14 -10.96 -12.97
C PRO A 185 -5.41 -10.43 -13.66
N LEU A 186 -5.51 -10.65 -14.98
CA LEU A 186 -6.67 -10.23 -15.78
C LEU A 186 -7.12 -11.37 -16.69
N GLY A 187 -8.16 -12.09 -16.26
CA GLY A 187 -8.63 -13.28 -16.95
C GLY A 187 -7.52 -14.32 -17.05
N GLN A 188 -7.14 -14.70 -18.28
CA GLN A 188 -6.05 -15.64 -18.55
C GLN A 188 -4.65 -15.00 -18.48
N ASN A 189 -4.56 -13.68 -18.36
CA ASN A 189 -3.27 -13.00 -18.29
C ASN A 189 -2.72 -13.08 -16.86
N PRO A 190 -1.53 -13.68 -16.66
CA PRO A 190 -0.89 -13.73 -15.35
C PRO A 190 -0.57 -12.30 -14.86
N PRO A 191 -0.33 -12.13 -13.54
CA PRO A 191 0.14 -10.86 -13.01
C PRO A 191 1.48 -10.46 -13.63
N LEU A 192 1.69 -9.17 -13.76
CA LEU A 192 2.93 -8.56 -14.25
C LEU A 192 3.59 -7.83 -13.08
N GLY A 193 4.88 -8.06 -12.91
CA GLY A 193 5.70 -7.40 -11.91
C GLY A 193 7.00 -6.86 -12.47
N GLN A 194 7.69 -6.06 -11.68
CA GLN A 194 9.04 -5.58 -11.96
C GLN A 194 9.90 -5.74 -10.71
N VAL A 195 11.18 -6.08 -10.88
CA VAL A 195 12.11 -6.22 -9.76
C VAL A 195 12.43 -4.83 -9.22
N ALA A 196 12.11 -4.55 -7.97
CA ALA A 196 12.51 -3.31 -7.31
C ALA A 196 13.92 -3.42 -6.73
N ARG A 197 14.26 -4.59 -6.17
CA ARG A 197 15.57 -4.86 -5.57
C ARG A 197 15.90 -6.36 -5.58
N ILE A 198 17.17 -6.68 -5.82
CA ILE A 198 17.74 -8.02 -5.60
C ILE A 198 18.27 -8.05 -4.16
N LEU A 199 17.81 -9.01 -3.35
CA LEU A 199 18.10 -9.06 -1.92
C LEU A 199 19.27 -10.00 -1.58
N GLY A 200 19.44 -11.09 -2.33
CA GLY A 200 20.44 -12.11 -2.05
C GLY A 200 20.10 -13.44 -2.72
N SER A 201 20.98 -14.44 -2.65
CA SER A 201 20.72 -15.75 -3.27
C SER A 201 19.68 -16.57 -2.48
N ASP A 202 19.64 -16.36 -1.17
CA ASP A 202 18.65 -16.92 -0.26
C ASP A 202 18.29 -15.93 0.87
N ALA A 203 17.57 -16.43 1.88
CA ALA A 203 17.15 -15.63 3.03
C ALA A 203 18.27 -15.40 4.06
N GLU A 204 19.38 -16.16 3.99
CA GLU A 204 20.52 -16.02 4.89
C GLU A 204 21.49 -14.96 4.37
N ASP A 205 21.60 -14.83 3.05
CA ASP A 205 22.34 -13.76 2.37
C ASP A 205 21.62 -12.41 2.40
N ALA A 206 20.28 -12.43 2.40
CA ALA A 206 19.47 -11.21 2.41
C ALA A 206 19.43 -10.60 3.82
N ALA A 207 19.59 -9.28 3.91
CA ALA A 207 19.47 -8.59 5.19
C ALA A 207 18.05 -8.75 5.77
N ASP A 208 17.95 -9.15 7.04
CA ASP A 208 16.65 -9.30 7.75
C ASP A 208 15.77 -8.05 7.61
N THR A 209 16.38 -6.87 7.65
CA THR A 209 15.70 -5.60 7.49
C THR A 209 15.05 -5.45 6.11
N ASP A 210 15.72 -5.90 5.05
CA ASP A 210 15.18 -5.82 3.69
C ASP A 210 14.00 -6.80 3.51
N ILE A 211 14.10 -8.00 4.09
CA ILE A 211 13.02 -8.99 4.09
C ILE A 211 11.79 -8.41 4.81
N VAL A 212 11.97 -7.82 5.99
CA VAL A 212 10.89 -7.20 6.76
C VAL A 212 10.30 -6.01 6.01
N CYS A 213 11.13 -5.15 5.43
CA CYS A 213 10.65 -4.01 4.64
C CYS A 213 9.80 -4.47 3.46
N CYS A 214 10.26 -5.49 2.71
CA CYS A 214 9.51 -6.05 1.59
C CYS A 214 8.18 -6.67 2.05
N LYS A 215 8.20 -7.50 3.11
CA LYS A 215 7.01 -8.20 3.61
C LYS A 215 5.90 -7.25 4.07
N HIS A 216 6.28 -6.10 4.62
CA HIS A 216 5.36 -5.10 5.16
C HIS A 216 5.16 -3.90 4.24
N ASP A 217 5.67 -3.96 3.01
CA ASP A 217 5.62 -2.86 2.03
C ASP A 217 6.13 -1.52 2.61
N LEU A 218 7.19 -1.60 3.41
CA LEU A 218 7.82 -0.42 4.02
C LEU A 218 8.68 0.27 2.97
N ARG A 219 8.40 1.57 2.77
CA ARG A 219 9.20 2.41 1.88
C ARG A 219 10.61 2.56 2.43
N THR A 220 11.59 2.19 1.63
CA THR A 220 13.01 2.35 1.97
C THR A 220 13.63 3.58 1.31
N ASN A 221 12.97 4.14 0.30
CA ASN A 221 13.43 5.30 -0.46
C ASN A 221 12.42 6.45 -0.40
N PHE A 222 12.92 7.68 -0.48
CA PHE A 222 12.10 8.87 -0.67
C PHE A 222 11.64 8.98 -2.13
N PRO A 223 10.43 9.48 -2.40
CA PRO A 223 9.98 9.77 -3.76
C PRO A 223 10.88 10.81 -4.45
N ASP A 224 11.03 10.71 -5.76
CA ASP A 224 11.86 11.65 -6.55
C ASP A 224 11.40 13.11 -6.37
N GLU A 225 10.10 13.35 -6.24
CA GLU A 225 9.55 14.68 -5.98
C GLU A 225 10.06 15.27 -4.67
N VAL A 226 10.24 14.44 -3.64
CA VAL A 226 10.78 14.86 -2.34
C VAL A 226 12.28 15.15 -2.46
N LEU A 227 13.02 14.31 -3.19
CA LEU A 227 14.46 14.53 -3.43
C LEU A 227 14.69 15.83 -4.22
N LEU A 228 13.89 16.09 -5.25
CA LEU A 228 13.92 17.34 -6.02
C LEU A 228 13.58 18.56 -5.16
N ALA A 229 12.61 18.43 -4.25
CA ALA A 229 12.28 19.50 -3.31
C ALA A 229 13.44 19.80 -2.36
N VAL A 230 14.14 18.76 -1.88
CA VAL A 230 15.33 18.88 -1.03
C VAL A 230 16.47 19.57 -1.77
N ASP A 231 16.71 19.23 -3.04
CA ASP A 231 17.73 19.89 -3.88
C ASP A 231 17.48 21.40 -4.08
N GLY A 232 16.21 21.81 -4.02
CA GLY A 232 15.81 23.22 -4.07
C GLY A 232 16.02 24.01 -2.77
N LEU A 233 16.34 23.34 -1.65
CA LEU A 233 16.51 24.00 -0.36
C LEU A 233 17.80 24.83 -0.30
N PRO A 234 17.77 26.00 0.37
CA PRO A 234 18.96 26.80 0.54
C PRO A 234 19.97 26.12 1.46
N LYS A 235 21.25 26.11 1.07
CA LYS A 235 22.34 25.56 1.90
C LYS A 235 22.65 26.39 3.16
N GLN A 236 22.12 27.60 3.25
CA GLN A 236 22.33 28.52 4.37
C GLN A 236 21.02 29.22 4.73
N VAL A 237 20.87 29.57 6.01
CA VAL A 237 19.73 30.33 6.53
C VAL A 237 19.63 31.67 5.81
N ARG A 238 18.48 31.99 5.22
CA ARG A 238 18.28 33.25 4.51
C ARG A 238 17.96 34.37 5.50
N LYS A 239 18.31 35.61 5.14
CA LYS A 239 17.96 36.79 5.96
C LYS A 239 16.45 36.95 6.16
N THR A 240 15.64 36.46 5.22
CA THR A 240 14.18 36.45 5.30
C THR A 240 13.67 35.55 6.43
N ASP A 241 14.34 34.42 6.64
CA ASP A 241 13.93 33.37 7.59
C ASP A 241 14.17 33.83 9.04
N LEU A 242 15.10 34.79 9.22
CA LEU A 242 15.44 35.39 10.52
C LEU A 242 14.43 36.46 10.99
N LYS A 243 13.62 37.05 10.10
CA LYS A 243 12.81 38.25 10.43
C LYS A 243 11.81 38.07 11.57
N LYS A 244 11.37 36.84 11.84
CA LYS A 244 10.43 36.50 12.91
C LYS A 244 11.05 35.59 13.99
N ARG A 245 12.37 35.43 13.97
CA ARG A 245 13.10 34.54 14.88
C ARG A 245 14.02 35.38 15.78
N LEU A 246 14.16 34.94 17.02
CA LEU A 246 15.16 35.49 17.92
C LEU A 246 16.52 34.88 17.59
N ASP A 247 17.53 35.72 17.41
CA ASP A 247 18.90 35.26 17.14
C ASP A 247 19.60 34.94 18.46
N LEU A 248 19.92 33.66 18.66
CA LEU A 248 20.56 33.14 19.87
C LEU A 248 21.94 32.55 19.60
N ARG A 249 22.56 32.87 18.45
CA ARG A 249 23.85 32.29 18.02
C ARG A 249 25.00 32.51 19.02
N ASP A 250 24.93 33.54 19.85
CA ASP A 250 25.96 33.85 20.85
C ASP A 250 25.78 33.05 22.16
N LEU A 251 24.67 32.33 22.34
CA LEU A 251 24.46 31.49 23.52
C LEU A 251 25.13 30.13 23.34
N LEU A 252 25.94 29.74 24.33
CA LEU A 252 26.49 28.39 24.40
C LEU A 252 25.35 27.38 24.47
N THR A 253 25.19 26.64 23.37
CA THR A 253 24.12 25.68 23.16
C THR A 253 24.74 24.32 22.96
N VAL A 254 24.28 23.33 23.73
CA VAL A 254 24.82 21.96 23.73
C VAL A 254 23.71 20.95 23.44
N THR A 255 24.02 19.89 22.70
CA THR A 255 23.18 18.69 22.62
C THR A 255 23.84 17.56 23.41
N VAL A 256 23.03 16.67 23.96
CA VAL A 256 23.49 15.45 24.65
C VAL A 256 22.98 14.27 23.85
N GLU A 257 23.82 13.76 22.96
CA GLU A 257 23.52 12.59 22.15
C GLU A 257 24.10 11.34 22.81
N GLY A 258 23.41 10.20 22.68
CA GLY A 258 23.99 8.90 23.00
C GLY A 258 25.11 8.54 22.01
N ASP A 259 25.90 7.53 22.34
CA ASP A 259 26.96 6.98 21.49
C ASP A 259 26.32 6.30 20.25
N SER A 260 25.89 7.11 19.28
CA SER A 260 25.20 6.66 18.07
C SER A 260 26.20 6.53 16.93
N GLN A 261 26.09 5.42 16.19
CA GLN A 261 27.12 4.94 15.25
C GLN A 261 27.34 5.82 13.99
N ASN A 262 26.67 6.96 13.87
CA ASN A 262 26.71 7.79 12.65
C ASN A 262 27.35 9.16 12.89
N TYR A 263 28.61 9.14 13.31
CA TYR A 263 29.46 10.32 13.52
C TYR A 263 29.63 11.22 12.29
N GLN A 264 29.23 10.77 11.10
CA GLN A 264 29.39 11.52 9.86
C GLN A 264 28.25 12.52 9.61
N ASN A 265 27.05 12.34 10.20
CA ASN A 265 25.93 13.29 10.11
C ASN A 265 24.92 13.05 11.26
N PRO A 266 25.16 13.56 12.47
CA PRO A 266 24.18 13.48 13.55
C PRO A 266 22.98 14.38 13.23
N VAL A 267 21.79 13.79 13.13
CA VAL A 267 20.54 14.54 13.09
C VAL A 267 20.23 15.00 14.51
N VAL A 268 20.56 16.25 14.81
CA VAL A 268 20.32 16.84 16.14
C VAL A 268 18.86 17.29 16.22
N GLY A 269 18.08 16.62 17.05
CA GLY A 269 16.65 16.92 17.25
C GLY A 269 16.39 17.98 18.32
N ASN A 270 17.33 18.15 19.26
CA ASN A 270 17.19 19.06 20.39
C ASN A 270 18.53 19.66 20.82
N ALA A 271 18.46 20.76 21.57
CA ALA A 271 19.61 21.35 22.22
C ALA A 271 19.19 22.11 23.48
N PHE A 272 20.16 22.36 24.35
CA PHE A 272 19.97 22.96 25.67
C PHE A 272 20.91 24.14 25.85
N THR A 273 20.38 25.21 26.46
CA THR A 273 21.18 26.34 26.95
C THR A 273 20.94 26.50 28.44
N LEU A 274 21.99 26.76 29.20
CA LEU A 274 21.87 27.05 30.62
C LEU A 274 22.50 28.41 30.92
N LYS A 275 21.69 29.36 31.39
CA LYS A 275 22.12 30.73 31.68
C LYS A 275 21.83 31.07 33.14
N ASN A 276 22.84 31.55 33.85
CA ASN A 276 22.66 32.11 35.19
C ASN A 276 22.06 33.53 35.06
N LEU A 277 20.99 33.82 35.80
CA LEU A 277 20.34 35.13 35.80
C LEU A 277 20.79 35.97 37.01
N GLU A 278 20.62 35.42 38.22
CA GLU A 278 20.96 36.02 39.51
C GLU A 278 21.35 34.93 40.52
N GLU A 279 21.81 35.29 41.71
CA GLU A 279 22.25 34.33 42.74
C GLU A 279 21.12 33.31 43.05
N GLY A 280 21.36 32.05 42.66
CA GLY A 280 20.42 30.93 42.84
C GLY A 280 19.38 30.75 41.71
N GLN A 281 19.32 31.63 40.71
CA GLN A 281 18.37 31.53 39.60
C GLN A 281 19.03 31.15 38.27
N TRP A 282 18.51 30.09 37.66
CA TRP A 282 18.98 29.58 36.37
C TRP A 282 17.85 29.54 35.36
N GLN A 283 18.15 29.94 34.13
CA GLN A 283 17.28 29.78 32.98
C GLN A 283 17.76 28.59 32.15
N LEU A 284 16.90 27.59 32.01
CA LEU A 284 17.07 26.49 31.06
C LEU A 284 16.28 26.83 29.79
N GLY A 285 16.99 26.88 28.65
CA GLY A 285 16.37 26.91 27.33
C GLY A 285 16.37 25.51 26.74
N VAL A 286 15.21 25.07 26.25
CA VAL A 286 15.04 23.83 25.49
C VAL A 286 14.71 24.21 24.06
N HIS A 287 15.59 23.83 23.14
CA HIS A 287 15.50 24.14 21.72
C HIS A 287 15.16 22.85 20.98
N ILE A 288 14.15 22.87 20.13
CA ILE A 288 13.69 21.72 19.33
C ILE A 288 13.76 22.11 17.87
N THR A 289 14.16 21.19 17.00
CA THR A 289 14.19 21.39 15.56
C THR A 289 12.80 21.75 15.04
N ASP A 290 12.72 22.86 14.31
CA ASP A 290 11.50 23.39 13.72
C ASP A 290 11.26 22.72 12.36
N VAL A 291 10.52 21.60 12.38
CA VAL A 291 10.22 20.75 11.20
C VAL A 291 8.89 21.14 10.53
N ALA A 292 8.14 22.09 11.12
CA ALA A 292 6.78 22.47 10.71
C ALA A 292 6.70 23.27 9.39
#